data_AF-A0A7S2LHG3-F1
#
_entry.id   AF-A0A7S2LHG3-F1
#
_cell.length_a   1.000
_cell.length_b   1.000
_cell.length_c   1.000
_cell.angle_alpha   90.00
_cell.angle_beta   90.00
_cell.angle_gamma   90.00
#
_symmetry.space_group_name_H-M   'P 1'
#
loop_
_entity.id
_entity.type
_entity.pdbx_description
1 polymer ?
#
loop_
_entity_poly.entity_id
_entity_poly.type
_entity_poly.pdbx_seq_one_letter_code
_entity_poly.pdbx_strand_id
1 'polypeptide(L)'
;FDLLEAKNLQQGVRALESCPSDKYEFVAAIITDENPSDNEWALLNGGGNTLAKGEMTNWDSESVTRLRMCLPLGIFNFRVTDSSGDGMCRNDGCGSVVITLDGVEIGKMENDNSKWSTEDFPVNIGMLTGKAAVTTSTTTTPTTTSTTTTTTTSNWCEQVRQLFPMDEGVSPCKDGQHRVEVDVLVDCFGEETSWEIKDRKGDVVMSLGNEIPAFTQRSVVQCLPEGKYEFTIEDQDGLKNPDHCKETGHYKVYVNNKELIAGDRFVQSKTHHFSIGADWTSDMTERDCEWAIAHHVRRKRNHKENGKEYRSLKWSEDIYHGAKNWANRLLDSCEDGGIEHEKGTGYSENLAKNHGSKGTAMGSMIAADNIAWRFSEREQQPEMDEWPLNAHHTALNWYPSRYFAC
;
A
#
# COMPACT_ATOMS: atom_id res chain seq x y z
N PHE A 1 9.59 -17.49 18.63
CA PHE A 1 10.25 -16.19 18.77
C PHE A 1 11.37 -16.37 19.76
N ASP A 2 12.58 -16.71 19.29
CA ASP A 2 13.75 -16.49 20.15
C ASP A 2 13.82 -14.98 20.32
N LEU A 3 13.45 -14.55 21.52
CA LEU A 3 13.71 -13.21 22.02
C LEU A 3 15.13 -12.87 21.60
N LEU A 4 15.27 -11.89 20.69
CA LEU A 4 16.54 -11.21 20.48
C LEU A 4 17.13 -10.99 21.87
N GLU A 5 18.36 -11.43 22.08
CA GLU A 5 19.06 -11.34 23.37
C GLU A 5 19.09 -9.88 23.85
N ALA A 6 18.01 -9.47 24.52
CA ALA A 6 17.79 -8.11 25.01
C ALA A 6 18.83 -7.71 26.08
N LYS A 7 19.65 -8.66 26.52
CA LYS A 7 20.72 -8.44 27.50
C LYS A 7 22.01 -7.87 26.90
N ASN A 8 22.17 -7.81 25.58
CA ASN A 8 23.43 -7.40 24.94
C ASN A 8 23.38 -6.03 24.22
N LEU A 9 22.28 -5.27 24.33
CA LEU A 9 22.07 -3.99 23.62
C LEU A 9 22.53 -2.74 24.41
N GLN A 10 23.17 -2.89 25.57
CA GLN A 10 23.58 -1.76 26.43
C GLN A 10 24.87 -1.03 26.01
N GLN A 11 25.53 -1.43 24.93
CA GLN A 11 26.63 -0.66 24.36
C GLN A 11 26.44 -0.60 22.86
N GLY A 12 26.31 0.63 22.34
CA GLY A 12 26.33 0.89 20.91
C GLY A 12 27.45 0.11 20.24
N VAL A 13 27.13 -0.49 19.10
CA VAL A 13 28.04 -1.30 18.28
C VAL A 13 28.37 -2.69 18.84
N ARG A 14 27.60 -3.68 18.38
CA ARG A 14 28.21 -4.94 17.92
C ARG A 14 27.87 -5.15 16.46
N ALA A 15 28.90 -5.51 15.69
CA ALA A 15 28.73 -5.95 14.32
C ALA A 15 27.91 -7.24 14.32
N LEU A 16 26.67 -7.15 13.86
CA LEU A 16 26.03 -8.32 13.26
C LEU A 16 26.90 -8.71 12.06
N GLU A 17 27.43 -9.94 12.04
CA GLU A 17 28.25 -10.43 10.92
C GLU A 17 27.45 -10.43 9.60
N SER A 18 26.14 -10.71 9.69
CA SER A 18 25.13 -10.50 8.64
C SER A 18 23.74 -10.88 9.19
N CYS A 19 22.67 -10.37 8.58
CA CYS A 19 21.31 -10.83 8.90
C CYS A 19 20.95 -12.12 8.13
N PRO A 20 20.16 -13.03 8.75
CA PRO A 20 19.57 -14.18 8.06
C PRO A 20 18.85 -13.75 6.77
N SER A 21 18.79 -14.64 5.78
CA SER A 21 18.23 -14.33 4.46
C SER A 21 16.75 -13.90 4.52
N ASP A 22 16.01 -14.40 5.51
CA ASP A 22 14.59 -14.13 5.81
C ASP A 22 14.35 -12.91 6.73
N LYS A 23 15.42 -12.18 7.07
CA LYS A 23 15.37 -10.95 7.87
C LYS A 23 16.05 -9.79 7.16
N TYR A 24 15.76 -8.60 7.65
CA TYR A 24 16.27 -7.34 7.15
C TYR A 24 17.19 -6.70 8.19
N GLU A 25 18.33 -6.17 7.73
CA GLU A 25 19.23 -5.38 8.56
C GLU A 25 18.64 -4.01 8.80
N PHE A 26 18.07 -3.82 9.98
CA PHE A 26 17.69 -2.51 10.49
C PHE A 26 18.90 -1.84 11.12
N VAL A 27 19.18 -0.60 10.73
CA VAL A 27 20.20 0.25 11.36
C VAL A 27 19.57 1.58 11.74
N ALA A 28 19.70 1.97 13.01
CA ALA A 28 19.49 3.34 13.45
C ALA A 28 20.84 3.99 13.75
N ALA A 29 21.24 4.96 12.93
CA ALA A 29 22.39 5.81 13.18
C ALA A 29 21.92 7.08 13.88
N ILE A 30 22.38 7.29 15.11
CA ILE A 30 21.90 8.35 16.00
C ILE A 30 23.09 9.18 16.45
N ILE A 31 22.93 10.48 16.38
CA ILE A 31 23.80 11.48 17.01
C ILE A 31 22.90 12.19 18.02
N THR A 32 23.30 12.30 19.28
CA THR A 32 22.59 13.12 20.26
C THR A 32 23.16 14.54 20.27
N ASP A 33 22.45 15.46 20.91
CA ASP A 33 23.00 16.76 21.26
C ASP A 33 23.99 16.65 22.44
N GLU A 34 24.31 17.79 23.07
CA GLU A 34 25.19 17.89 24.24
C GLU A 34 24.64 17.19 25.49
N ASN A 35 23.40 16.70 25.50
CA ASN A 35 22.78 16.03 26.65
C ASN A 35 22.17 14.66 26.33
N PRO A 36 23.00 13.64 26.01
CA PRO A 36 22.53 12.28 25.73
C PRO A 36 21.68 11.65 26.85
N SER A 37 21.85 12.10 28.11
CA SER A 37 21.15 11.52 29.25
C SER A 37 19.64 11.69 29.24
N ASP A 38 19.14 12.67 28.49
CA ASP A 38 17.71 12.94 28.44
C ASP A 38 16.99 12.10 27.39
N ASN A 39 17.77 11.35 26.58
CA ASN A 39 17.29 10.60 25.45
C ASN A 39 17.24 9.07 25.72
N GLU A 40 16.17 8.44 25.25
CA GLU A 40 16.04 6.98 25.18
C GLU A 40 15.49 6.54 23.82
N TRP A 41 15.78 5.29 23.43
CA TRP A 41 15.21 4.68 22.23
C TRP A 41 14.40 3.43 22.56
N ALA A 42 13.40 3.14 21.73
CA ALA A 42 12.64 1.91 21.78
C ALA A 42 12.34 1.38 20.38
N LEU A 43 12.42 0.08 20.18
CA LEU A 43 11.79 -0.60 19.06
C LEU A 43 10.49 -1.22 19.53
N LEU A 44 9.39 -0.80 18.93
CA LEU A 44 8.02 -1.27 19.20
C LEU A 44 7.56 -2.16 18.03
N ASN A 45 6.65 -3.09 18.29
CA ASN A 45 5.93 -3.79 17.21
C ASN A 45 4.66 -3.03 16.80
N GLY A 46 3.98 -3.48 15.74
CA GLY A 46 2.75 -2.85 15.24
C GLY A 46 1.56 -2.84 16.20
N GLY A 47 1.62 -3.59 17.30
CA GLY A 47 0.65 -3.50 18.40
C GLY A 47 1.08 -2.57 19.54
N GLY A 48 2.17 -1.81 19.37
CA GLY A 48 2.70 -0.90 20.37
C GLY A 48 3.53 -1.56 21.48
N ASN A 49 3.79 -2.88 21.41
CA ASN A 49 4.58 -3.57 22.43
C ASN A 49 6.08 -3.32 22.23
N THR A 50 6.79 -2.97 23.29
CA THR A 50 8.25 -2.82 23.28
C THR A 50 8.95 -4.15 23.07
N LEU A 51 9.72 -4.24 21.98
CA LEU A 51 10.58 -5.36 21.63
C LEU A 51 12.01 -5.16 22.14
N ALA A 52 12.51 -3.94 22.09
CA ALA A 52 13.82 -3.54 22.59
C ALA A 52 13.79 -2.08 23.02
N LYS A 53 14.65 -1.69 23.97
CA LYS A 53 14.85 -0.29 24.36
C LYS A 53 16.21 -0.09 25.02
N GLY A 54 16.68 1.15 25.08
CA GLY A 54 17.91 1.52 25.78
C GLY A 54 18.00 3.01 26.09
N GLU A 55 18.65 3.33 27.21
CA GLU A 55 19.00 4.70 27.60
C GLU A 55 20.28 5.15 26.87
N MET A 56 20.39 6.44 26.56
CA MET A 56 21.54 7.02 25.87
C MET A 56 22.54 7.70 26.82
N THR A 57 22.37 7.57 28.14
CA THR A 57 23.16 8.25 29.18
C THR A 57 24.69 8.07 29.10
N ASN A 58 25.16 6.97 28.51
CA ASN A 58 26.58 6.67 28.36
C ASN A 58 27.10 6.87 26.93
N TRP A 59 26.36 7.58 26.08
CA TRP A 59 26.79 7.83 24.70
C TRP A 59 27.66 9.09 24.66
N ASP A 60 28.70 9.06 23.83
CA ASP A 60 29.49 10.25 23.57
C ASP A 60 28.64 11.22 22.75
N SER A 61 28.47 12.45 23.25
CA SER A 61 27.76 13.51 22.54
C SER A 61 28.40 13.78 21.18
N GLU A 62 27.59 14.19 20.19
CA GLU A 62 28.03 14.53 18.83
C GLU A 62 28.71 13.38 18.05
N SER A 63 28.73 12.16 18.60
CA SER A 63 29.28 10.97 17.97
C SER A 63 28.18 10.06 17.44
N VAL A 64 28.41 9.49 16.25
CA VAL A 64 27.44 8.57 15.65
C VAL A 64 27.45 7.22 16.35
N THR A 65 26.35 6.93 17.04
CA THR A 65 26.07 5.59 17.58
C THR A 65 25.18 4.84 16.61
N ARG A 66 25.54 3.59 16.29
CA ARG A 66 24.75 2.74 15.39
C ARG A 66 24.15 1.57 16.15
N LEU A 67 22.82 1.53 16.18
CA LEU A 67 22.04 0.37 16.60
C LEU A 67 21.81 -0.50 15.38
N ARG A 68 22.05 -1.82 15.50
CA ARG A 68 21.83 -2.77 14.41
C ARG A 68 20.99 -3.94 14.90
N MET A 69 19.96 -4.30 14.15
CA MET A 69 19.02 -5.37 14.48
C MET A 69 18.62 -6.14 13.23
N CYS A 70 18.39 -7.45 13.34
CA CYS A 70 17.77 -8.20 12.26
C CYS A 70 16.27 -8.33 12.52
N LEU A 71 15.48 -7.59 11.76
CA LEU A 71 14.03 -7.56 11.91
C LEU A 71 13.38 -8.52 10.91
N PRO A 72 12.46 -9.39 11.36
CA PRO A 72 11.67 -10.20 10.44
C PRO A 72 10.65 -9.32 9.71
N LEU A 73 9.91 -9.94 8.78
CA LEU A 73 8.67 -9.37 8.29
C LEU A 73 7.77 -8.96 9.46
N GLY A 74 7.28 -7.73 9.42
CA GLY A 74 6.50 -7.17 10.50
C GLY A 74 6.41 -5.65 10.41
N ILE A 75 5.54 -5.12 11.26
CA ILE A 75 5.42 -3.68 11.45
C ILE A 75 6.13 -3.36 12.74
N PHE A 76 7.01 -2.38 12.68
CA PHE A 76 7.76 -1.88 13.79
C PHE A 76 7.70 -0.37 13.81
N ASN A 77 8.02 0.19 14.96
CA ASN A 77 8.22 1.61 15.11
C ASN A 77 9.47 1.81 15.96
N PHE A 78 10.46 2.47 15.40
CA PHE A 78 11.63 2.90 16.15
C PHE A 78 11.32 4.27 16.74
N ARG A 79 11.36 4.41 18.05
CA ARG A 79 11.00 5.61 18.78
C ARG A 79 12.22 6.19 19.46
N VAL A 80 12.36 7.50 19.42
CA VAL A 80 13.27 8.26 20.28
C VAL A 80 12.42 9.13 21.20
N THR A 81 12.75 9.16 22.48
CA THR A 81 12.07 9.96 23.49
C THR A 81 13.08 10.88 24.16
N ASP A 82 12.72 12.16 24.26
CA ASP A 82 13.49 13.18 24.95
C ASP A 82 12.69 13.67 26.17
N SER A 83 13.25 13.43 27.36
CA SER A 83 12.58 13.70 28.63
C SER A 83 12.50 15.19 28.98
N SER A 84 13.38 16.01 28.41
CA SER A 84 13.39 17.47 28.59
C SER A 84 12.39 18.18 27.67
N GLY A 85 11.96 17.53 26.59
CA GLY A 85 11.01 18.05 25.61
C GLY A 85 11.59 19.18 24.76
N ASP A 86 12.90 19.37 24.78
CA ASP A 86 13.63 20.27 23.89
C ASP A 86 14.12 19.59 22.62
N GLY A 87 13.84 18.28 22.48
CA GLY A 87 14.24 17.47 21.35
C GLY A 87 15.72 17.11 21.45
N MET A 88 16.37 16.87 20.30
CA MET A 88 17.82 16.65 20.25
C MET A 88 18.54 17.86 19.66
N CYS A 89 18.23 19.08 20.12
CA CYS A 89 18.86 20.30 19.62
C CYS A 89 19.07 21.32 20.74
N ARG A 90 20.33 21.55 21.12
CA ARG A 90 20.69 22.53 22.16
C ARG A 90 21.86 23.41 21.73
N ASN A 91 21.71 24.73 21.90
CA ASN A 91 22.71 25.74 21.55
C ASN A 91 23.21 25.62 20.09
N ASP A 92 24.48 25.22 19.91
CA ASP A 92 25.16 25.10 18.62
C ASP A 92 25.29 23.63 18.15
N GLY A 93 24.79 22.66 18.93
CA GLY A 93 24.89 21.23 18.67
C GLY A 93 23.52 20.56 18.55
N CYS A 94 23.25 19.96 17.39
CA CYS A 94 22.04 19.17 17.15
C CYS A 94 22.37 17.72 16.87
N GLY A 95 21.57 16.83 17.46
CA GLY A 95 21.49 15.44 17.13
C GLY A 95 20.79 15.18 15.79
N SER A 96 20.85 13.93 15.36
CA SER A 96 20.18 13.44 14.15
C SER A 96 19.87 11.95 14.29
N VAL A 97 18.87 11.49 13.54
CA VAL A 97 18.54 10.06 13.43
C VAL A 97 18.44 9.72 11.96
N VAL A 98 19.11 8.65 11.54
CA VAL A 98 18.97 8.07 10.21
C VAL A 98 18.68 6.59 10.35
N ILE A 99 17.55 6.16 9.82
CA ILE A 99 17.09 4.78 9.83
C ILE A 99 17.30 4.19 8.44
N THR A 100 18.01 3.07 8.37
CA THR A 100 18.15 2.30 7.14
C THR A 100 17.66 0.87 7.30
N LEU A 101 17.11 0.29 6.25
CA LEU A 101 16.76 -1.12 6.12
C LEU A 101 17.53 -1.73 4.95
N ASP A 102 18.35 -2.75 5.21
CA ASP A 102 19.30 -3.33 4.23
C ASP A 102 20.13 -2.24 3.50
N GLY A 103 20.53 -1.20 4.24
CA GLY A 103 21.30 -0.07 3.74
C GLY A 103 20.51 0.99 2.96
N VAL A 104 19.20 0.82 2.76
CA VAL A 104 18.31 1.82 2.17
C VAL A 104 17.77 2.72 3.27
N GLU A 105 17.96 4.03 3.15
CA GLU A 105 17.37 5.01 4.08
C GLU A 105 15.85 5.00 3.97
N ILE A 106 15.16 4.72 5.08
CA ILE A 106 13.69 4.66 5.16
C ILE A 106 13.09 5.74 6.07
N GLY A 107 13.92 6.40 6.89
CA GLY A 107 13.51 7.50 7.73
C GLY A 107 14.71 8.30 8.18
N LYS A 108 14.54 9.61 8.33
CA LYS A 108 15.54 10.47 8.94
C LYS A 108 14.88 11.60 9.70
N MET A 109 15.57 12.07 10.73
CA MET A 109 15.31 13.31 11.42
C MET A 109 16.56 14.16 11.28
N GLU A 110 16.43 15.23 10.49
CA GLU A 110 17.48 16.23 10.30
C GLU A 110 17.28 17.40 11.27
N ASN A 111 18.37 18.13 11.54
CA ASN A 111 18.38 19.33 12.35
C ASN A 111 17.41 20.40 11.80
N ASP A 112 16.33 20.67 12.54
CA ASP A 112 15.38 21.75 12.26
C ASP A 112 15.02 22.61 13.50
N ASN A 113 15.75 22.46 14.61
CA ASN A 113 15.44 23.07 15.93
C ASN A 113 14.03 22.75 16.46
N SER A 114 13.39 21.67 15.99
CA SER A 114 12.12 21.23 16.53
C SER A 114 12.25 20.79 17.98
N LYS A 115 11.21 21.11 18.76
CA LYS A 115 11.06 20.67 20.15
C LYS A 115 10.02 19.58 20.21
N TRP A 116 10.39 18.44 20.76
CA TRP A 116 9.53 17.27 20.85
C TRP A 116 9.95 16.44 22.06
N SER A 117 8.99 15.70 22.62
CA SER A 117 9.27 14.72 23.68
C SER A 117 9.31 13.30 23.14
N THR A 118 8.79 13.06 21.93
CA THR A 118 8.82 11.76 21.26
C THR A 118 8.85 11.96 19.76
N GLU A 119 9.75 11.26 19.09
CA GLU A 119 9.84 11.15 17.65
C GLU A 119 9.77 9.68 17.23
N ASP A 120 8.90 9.40 16.26
CA ASP A 120 8.61 8.05 15.78
C ASP A 120 9.08 7.85 14.33
N PHE A 121 9.77 6.74 14.12
CA PHE A 121 10.25 6.28 12.83
C PHE A 121 9.57 4.94 12.51
N PRO A 122 8.45 4.96 11.78
CA PRO A 122 7.79 3.74 11.33
C PRO A 122 8.73 2.89 10.47
N VAL A 123 8.78 1.60 10.77
CA VAL A 123 9.60 0.61 10.05
C VAL A 123 8.67 -0.52 9.65
N ASN A 124 8.07 -0.42 8.47
CA ASN A 124 7.17 -1.45 7.96
C ASN A 124 7.94 -2.40 7.05
N ILE A 125 8.28 -3.55 7.60
CA ILE A 125 8.92 -4.65 6.88
C ILE A 125 7.79 -5.53 6.35
N GLY A 126 7.16 -5.04 5.28
CA GLY A 126 6.15 -5.79 4.54
C GLY A 126 6.71 -7.11 4.03
N MET A 127 5.82 -8.03 3.64
CA MET A 127 6.12 -9.34 3.02
C MET A 127 7.06 -9.26 1.79
N LEU A 128 7.40 -8.05 1.36
CA LEU A 128 8.07 -7.64 0.16
C LEU A 128 8.88 -6.34 0.33
N THR A 129 9.56 -6.12 1.46
CA THR A 129 10.54 -5.02 1.44
C THR A 129 11.66 -5.41 0.46
N GLY A 130 11.87 -4.55 -0.52
CA GLY A 130 12.86 -4.50 -1.60
C GLY A 130 14.28 -5.04 -1.32
N LYS A 131 14.47 -6.29 -0.89
CA LYS A 131 15.83 -6.83 -0.75
C LYS A 131 16.43 -6.85 -2.14
N ALA A 132 17.35 -5.92 -2.41
CA ALA A 132 18.00 -5.77 -3.70
C ALA A 132 18.54 -7.14 -4.13
N ALA A 133 17.98 -7.70 -5.20
CA ALA A 133 18.56 -8.87 -5.81
C ALA A 133 19.91 -8.42 -6.39
N VAL A 134 21.01 -8.87 -5.79
CA VAL A 134 22.33 -8.75 -6.40
C VAL A 134 22.36 -9.69 -7.59
N THR A 135 21.87 -9.25 -8.75
CA THR A 135 21.99 -10.00 -9.99
C THR A 135 23.42 -9.84 -10.49
N THR A 136 24.27 -10.81 -10.17
CA THR A 136 25.61 -10.91 -10.76
C THR A 136 25.49 -11.39 -12.21
N SER A 137 25.25 -10.46 -13.14
CA SER A 137 25.37 -10.76 -14.56
C SER A 137 26.84 -10.88 -14.93
N THR A 138 27.35 -12.11 -14.96
CA THR A 138 28.71 -12.41 -15.43
C THR A 138 28.73 -12.35 -16.96
N THR A 139 28.99 -11.16 -17.51
CA THR A 139 29.34 -11.05 -18.93
C THR A 139 30.85 -11.26 -19.07
N THR A 140 31.25 -12.45 -19.52
CA THR A 140 32.66 -12.73 -19.84
C THR A 140 33.03 -12.07 -21.16
N THR A 141 33.63 -10.89 -21.09
CA THR A 141 34.38 -10.28 -22.21
C THR A 141 35.83 -10.09 -21.77
N PRO A 142 36.83 -10.57 -22.53
CA PRO A 142 38.22 -10.49 -22.11
C PRO A 142 38.81 -9.09 -22.40
N THR A 143 39.49 -8.54 -21.39
CA THR A 143 40.46 -7.44 -21.47
C THR A 143 39.87 -6.02 -21.55
N THR A 144 39.63 -5.42 -20.39
CA THR A 144 40.12 -4.10 -19.93
C THR A 144 39.48 -3.79 -18.58
N THR A 145 40.22 -3.09 -17.71
CA THR A 145 39.92 -2.70 -16.32
C THR A 145 38.43 -2.67 -15.96
N SER A 146 37.98 -3.64 -15.16
CA SER A 146 36.61 -3.69 -14.65
C SER A 146 36.45 -2.69 -13.51
N THR A 147 35.90 -1.52 -13.81
CA THR A 147 35.28 -0.68 -12.79
C THR A 147 33.90 -1.28 -12.50
N THR A 148 33.76 -1.96 -11.36
CA THR A 148 32.46 -2.46 -10.91
C THR A 148 31.65 -1.28 -10.37
N THR A 149 30.88 -0.63 -11.24
CA THR A 149 29.81 0.27 -10.79
C THR A 149 28.60 -0.59 -10.42
N THR A 150 28.44 -0.87 -9.11
CA THR A 150 27.19 -1.41 -8.56
C THR A 150 26.13 -0.32 -8.60
N THR A 151 25.30 -0.30 -9.65
CA THR A 151 24.01 0.40 -9.60
C THR A 151 23.00 -0.51 -8.90
N THR A 152 22.70 -0.22 -7.65
CA THR A 152 21.57 -0.80 -6.91
C THR A 152 20.28 -0.28 -7.52
N THR A 153 19.68 -1.03 -8.45
CA THR A 153 18.29 -0.78 -8.86
C THR A 153 17.37 -1.48 -7.85
N SER A 154 16.34 -0.78 -7.35
CA SER A 154 15.27 -1.42 -6.58
C SER A 154 14.60 -2.52 -7.41
N ASN A 155 13.98 -3.50 -6.74
CA ASN A 155 13.33 -4.64 -7.39
C ASN A 155 11.85 -4.78 -7.00
N TRP A 156 11.17 -3.65 -6.73
CA TRP A 156 9.79 -3.65 -6.28
C TRP A 156 8.87 -4.33 -7.31
N CYS A 157 9.05 -4.09 -8.61
CA CYS A 157 8.18 -4.70 -9.61
C CYS A 157 8.37 -6.20 -9.78
N GLU A 158 9.60 -6.71 -9.60
CA GLU A 158 9.83 -8.15 -9.56
C GLU A 158 9.06 -8.78 -8.41
N GLN A 159 9.06 -8.14 -7.25
CA GLN A 159 8.34 -8.61 -6.07
C GLN A 159 6.82 -8.58 -6.23
N VAL A 160 6.28 -7.52 -6.84
CA VAL A 160 4.86 -7.47 -7.22
C VAL A 160 4.50 -8.67 -8.09
N ARG A 161 5.29 -8.93 -9.15
CA ARG A 161 5.02 -10.04 -10.09
C ARG A 161 5.10 -11.42 -9.43
N GLN A 162 6.02 -11.59 -8.47
CA GLN A 162 6.15 -12.85 -7.73
C GLN A 162 4.96 -13.10 -6.79
N LEU A 163 4.45 -12.08 -6.10
CA LEU A 163 3.32 -12.25 -5.17
C LEU A 163 1.97 -12.28 -5.85
N PHE A 164 1.83 -11.57 -6.95
CA PHE A 164 0.59 -11.44 -7.67
C PHE A 164 0.79 -11.93 -9.10
N PRO A 165 1.05 -13.23 -9.28
CA PRO A 165 1.23 -13.80 -10.59
C PRO A 165 -0.01 -13.57 -11.44
N MET A 166 0.21 -13.43 -12.75
CA MET A 166 -0.89 -13.31 -13.71
C MET A 166 -1.81 -14.52 -13.61
N ASP A 167 -3.09 -14.27 -13.87
CA ASP A 167 -4.11 -15.30 -13.78
C ASP A 167 -4.04 -16.18 -15.04
N GLU A 168 -3.47 -17.39 -14.97
CA GLU A 168 -3.17 -18.24 -16.14
C GLU A 168 -4.39 -18.89 -16.83
N GLY A 169 -5.59 -18.31 -16.71
CA GLY A 169 -6.83 -18.97 -17.15
C GLY A 169 -7.22 -20.12 -16.21
N VAL A 170 -8.49 -20.53 -16.23
CA VAL A 170 -8.96 -21.69 -15.47
C VAL A 170 -9.68 -22.64 -16.43
N SER A 171 -9.39 -23.93 -16.31
CA SER A 171 -10.12 -25.00 -17.04
C SER A 171 -11.64 -24.85 -16.82
N PRO A 172 -12.49 -24.96 -17.85
CA PRO A 172 -12.23 -25.52 -19.18
C PRO A 172 -11.87 -24.50 -20.27
N CYS A 173 -11.48 -23.27 -19.92
CA CYS A 173 -11.11 -22.27 -20.93
C CYS A 173 -9.81 -22.66 -21.65
N LYS A 174 -9.75 -22.37 -22.95
CA LYS A 174 -8.55 -22.59 -23.76
C LYS A 174 -7.45 -21.60 -23.36
N ASP A 175 -6.20 -21.91 -23.70
CA ASP A 175 -5.07 -21.00 -23.50
C ASP A 175 -5.38 -19.59 -24.05
N GLY A 176 -5.12 -18.57 -23.23
CA GLY A 176 -5.43 -17.16 -23.54
C GLY A 176 -6.89 -16.75 -23.31
N GLN A 177 -7.74 -17.66 -22.80
CA GLN A 177 -9.10 -17.35 -22.36
C GLN A 177 -9.26 -17.52 -20.85
N HIS A 178 -10.18 -16.75 -20.29
CA HIS A 178 -10.45 -16.73 -18.85
C HIS A 178 -11.92 -17.01 -18.59
N ARG A 179 -12.20 -17.74 -17.51
CA ARG A 179 -13.56 -18.10 -17.11
C ARG A 179 -14.23 -16.87 -16.49
N VAL A 180 -15.21 -16.31 -17.17
CA VAL A 180 -16.03 -15.20 -16.67
C VAL A 180 -17.37 -15.75 -16.23
N GLU A 181 -17.77 -15.41 -15.01
CA GLU A 181 -19.07 -15.79 -14.44
C GLU A 181 -19.77 -14.54 -13.93
N VAL A 182 -20.99 -14.30 -14.43
CA VAL A 182 -21.89 -13.29 -13.89
C VAL A 182 -22.97 -14.01 -13.11
N ASP A 183 -23.03 -13.73 -11.81
CA ASP A 183 -23.95 -14.34 -10.86
C ASP A 183 -24.89 -13.26 -10.31
N VAL A 184 -26.19 -13.40 -10.58
CA VAL A 184 -27.21 -12.41 -10.21
C VAL A 184 -28.30 -13.10 -9.42
N LEU A 185 -28.52 -12.64 -8.19
CA LEU A 185 -29.76 -12.85 -7.45
C LEU A 185 -30.66 -11.65 -7.70
N VAL A 186 -31.82 -11.87 -8.31
CA VAL A 186 -32.81 -10.80 -8.51
C VAL A 186 -33.70 -10.64 -7.27
N ASP A 187 -34.39 -9.51 -7.17
CA ASP A 187 -35.41 -9.29 -6.15
C ASP A 187 -36.79 -9.83 -6.61
N CYS A 188 -37.90 -9.28 -6.14
CA CYS A 188 -39.25 -9.72 -6.53
C CYS A 188 -39.65 -9.34 -7.96
N PHE A 189 -38.87 -8.51 -8.65
CA PHE A 189 -39.17 -8.01 -9.99
C PHE A 189 -38.11 -8.45 -11.00
N GLY A 190 -37.75 -9.74 -11.01
CA GLY A 190 -36.71 -10.25 -11.92
C GLY A 190 -36.98 -10.10 -13.42
N GLU A 191 -38.22 -9.82 -13.85
CA GLU A 191 -38.54 -9.46 -15.25
C GLU A 191 -38.07 -8.04 -15.62
N GLU A 192 -37.59 -7.26 -14.64
CA GLU A 192 -37.01 -5.94 -14.83
C GLU A 192 -35.49 -6.00 -14.94
N THR A 193 -34.88 -7.06 -14.40
CA THR A 193 -33.42 -7.22 -14.38
C THR A 193 -32.90 -7.76 -15.71
N SER A 194 -31.91 -7.07 -16.29
CA SER A 194 -31.10 -7.58 -17.40
C SER A 194 -29.65 -7.15 -17.25
N TRP A 195 -28.75 -7.84 -17.94
CA TRP A 195 -27.36 -7.41 -18.00
C TRP A 195 -26.66 -7.86 -19.27
N GLU A 196 -25.59 -7.15 -19.61
CA GLU A 196 -24.72 -7.46 -20.72
C GLU A 196 -23.25 -7.20 -20.36
N ILE A 197 -22.36 -7.90 -21.06
CA ILE A 197 -20.93 -7.60 -21.12
C ILE A 197 -20.58 -7.27 -22.56
N LYS A 198 -19.96 -6.11 -22.78
CA LYS A 198 -19.42 -5.67 -24.07
C LYS A 198 -17.90 -5.74 -24.08
N ASP A 199 -17.33 -6.08 -25.23
CA ASP A 199 -15.90 -5.95 -25.47
C ASP A 199 -15.52 -4.50 -25.84
N ARG A 200 -14.23 -4.24 -26.07
CA ARG A 200 -13.73 -2.91 -26.45
C ARG A 200 -14.30 -2.37 -27.77
N LYS A 201 -14.81 -3.24 -28.67
CA LYS A 201 -15.43 -2.83 -29.93
C LYS A 201 -16.90 -2.46 -29.74
N GLY A 202 -17.47 -2.72 -28.57
CA GLY A 202 -18.88 -2.54 -28.26
C GLY A 202 -19.73 -3.77 -28.59
N ASP A 203 -19.11 -4.89 -28.96
CA ASP A 203 -19.81 -6.13 -29.27
C ASP A 203 -20.28 -6.80 -27.97
N VAL A 204 -21.56 -7.18 -27.88
CA VAL A 204 -22.10 -7.93 -26.73
C VAL A 204 -21.58 -9.36 -26.77
N VAL A 205 -20.79 -9.74 -25.77
CA VAL A 205 -20.12 -11.05 -25.68
C VAL A 205 -20.74 -11.99 -24.64
N MET A 206 -21.46 -11.45 -23.65
CA MET A 206 -22.28 -12.19 -22.69
C MET A 206 -23.52 -11.35 -22.37
N SER A 207 -24.66 -11.99 -22.12
CA SER A 207 -25.85 -11.30 -21.63
C SER A 207 -26.85 -12.26 -20.99
N LEU A 208 -27.77 -11.69 -20.21
CA LEU A 208 -29.00 -12.34 -19.78
C LEU A 208 -30.12 -11.30 -19.82
N GLY A 209 -31.20 -11.62 -20.52
CA GLY A 209 -32.38 -10.77 -20.61
C GLY A 209 -33.35 -10.94 -19.43
N ASN A 210 -34.50 -10.31 -19.59
CA ASN A 210 -35.58 -10.11 -18.62
C ASN A 210 -36.42 -11.36 -18.28
N GLU A 211 -35.81 -12.54 -18.24
CA GLU A 211 -36.52 -13.82 -18.06
C GLU A 211 -36.12 -14.51 -16.75
N ILE A 212 -35.86 -13.72 -15.70
CA ILE A 212 -35.45 -14.23 -14.40
C ILE A 212 -36.66 -14.20 -13.45
N PRO A 213 -37.13 -15.34 -12.93
CA PRO A 213 -38.22 -15.33 -11.96
C PRO A 213 -37.82 -14.61 -10.67
N ALA A 214 -38.80 -14.08 -9.95
CA ALA A 214 -38.60 -13.44 -8.64
C ALA A 214 -37.71 -14.29 -7.70
N PHE A 215 -36.81 -13.62 -6.97
CA PHE A 215 -35.89 -14.18 -5.97
C PHE A 215 -35.00 -15.31 -6.49
N THR A 216 -34.78 -15.36 -7.80
CA THR A 216 -34.02 -16.44 -8.42
C THR A 216 -32.58 -16.03 -8.65
N GLN A 217 -31.66 -16.93 -8.28
CA GLN A 217 -30.27 -16.80 -8.66
C GLN A 217 -30.03 -17.38 -10.05
N ARG A 218 -29.32 -16.64 -10.90
CA ARG A 218 -28.88 -17.04 -12.23
C ARG A 218 -27.40 -16.75 -12.39
N SER A 219 -26.65 -17.75 -12.83
CA SER A 219 -25.23 -17.63 -13.11
C SER A 219 -24.98 -17.99 -14.58
N VAL A 220 -24.35 -17.09 -15.33
CA VAL A 220 -23.95 -17.32 -16.72
C VAL A 220 -22.43 -17.33 -16.79
N VAL A 221 -21.89 -18.37 -17.41
CA VAL A 221 -20.44 -18.61 -17.47
C VAL A 221 -20.00 -18.67 -18.93
N GLN A 222 -18.95 -17.92 -19.28
CA GLN A 222 -18.35 -17.96 -20.61
C GLN A 222 -16.83 -17.75 -20.54
N CYS A 223 -16.12 -18.34 -21.50
CA CYS A 223 -14.69 -18.09 -21.66
C CYS A 223 -14.50 -16.87 -22.56
N LEU A 224 -13.92 -15.80 -22.01
CA LEU A 224 -13.60 -14.56 -22.75
C LEU A 224 -12.08 -14.43 -22.93
N PRO A 225 -11.59 -13.93 -24.09
CA PRO A 225 -10.16 -13.67 -24.28
C PRO A 225 -9.67 -12.54 -23.36
N GLU A 226 -8.35 -12.39 -23.25
CA GLU A 226 -7.77 -11.20 -22.63
C GLU A 226 -8.29 -9.90 -23.27
N GLY A 227 -8.49 -8.87 -22.46
CA GLY A 227 -9.00 -7.59 -22.95
C GLY A 227 -9.70 -6.73 -21.90
N LYS A 228 -10.15 -5.54 -22.34
CA LYS A 228 -10.98 -4.62 -21.57
C LYS A 228 -12.46 -4.87 -21.90
N TYR A 229 -13.30 -4.88 -20.87
CA TYR A 229 -14.72 -5.19 -20.94
C TYR A 229 -15.55 -4.21 -20.11
N GLU A 230 -16.80 -4.05 -20.52
CA GLU A 230 -17.82 -3.26 -19.83
C GLU A 230 -18.96 -4.19 -19.41
N PHE A 231 -19.24 -4.29 -18.11
CA PHE A 231 -20.42 -4.98 -17.57
C PHE A 231 -21.48 -3.95 -17.20
N THR A 232 -22.67 -4.07 -17.76
CA THR A 232 -23.82 -3.20 -17.47
C THR A 232 -24.98 -4.07 -16.98
N ILE A 233 -25.53 -3.72 -15.82
CA ILE A 233 -26.76 -4.30 -15.28
C ILE A 233 -27.84 -3.23 -15.20
N GLU A 234 -29.05 -3.59 -15.62
CA GLU A 234 -30.22 -2.73 -15.63
C GLU A 234 -31.35 -3.38 -14.83
N ASP A 235 -32.10 -2.55 -14.10
CA ASP A 235 -33.22 -2.94 -13.25
C ASP A 235 -34.02 -1.67 -12.90
N GLN A 236 -35.35 -1.65 -13.11
CA GLN A 236 -36.11 -0.39 -13.15
C GLN A 236 -36.13 0.37 -11.82
N ASP A 237 -36.28 -0.34 -10.71
CA ASP A 237 -36.25 0.23 -9.35
C ASP A 237 -35.02 -0.21 -8.54
N GLY A 238 -34.18 -1.05 -9.13
CA GLY A 238 -32.93 -1.54 -8.58
C GLY A 238 -33.15 -2.75 -7.68
N LEU A 239 -32.14 -3.62 -7.59
CA LEU A 239 -32.20 -4.89 -6.84
C LEU A 239 -32.43 -4.76 -5.32
N LYS A 240 -32.56 -3.56 -4.78
CA LYS A 240 -32.68 -3.30 -3.34
C LYS A 240 -33.63 -2.15 -3.08
N ASN A 241 -34.92 -2.44 -3.23
CA ASN A 241 -36.00 -1.50 -2.95
C ASN A 241 -36.85 -1.95 -1.74
N PRO A 242 -36.58 -1.45 -0.51
CA PRO A 242 -37.27 -1.89 0.69
C PRO A 242 -38.76 -1.53 0.75
N ASP A 243 -39.20 -0.54 -0.04
CA ASP A 243 -40.61 -0.09 -0.07
C ASP A 243 -41.50 -1.08 -0.85
N HIS A 244 -40.92 -1.80 -1.80
CA HIS A 244 -41.63 -2.71 -2.70
C HIS A 244 -41.24 -4.18 -2.48
N CYS A 245 -40.00 -4.43 -2.06
CA CYS A 245 -39.43 -5.76 -1.90
C CYS A 245 -38.68 -5.94 -0.57
N LYS A 246 -39.08 -6.92 0.23
CA LYS A 246 -38.40 -7.22 1.50
C LYS A 246 -37.09 -7.99 1.33
N GLU A 247 -37.01 -8.82 0.31
CA GLU A 247 -35.79 -9.53 -0.06
C GLU A 247 -35.05 -8.72 -1.12
N THR A 248 -33.72 -8.73 -1.04
CA THR A 248 -32.87 -7.88 -1.87
C THR A 248 -32.01 -8.74 -2.78
N GLY A 249 -31.95 -8.39 -4.05
CA GLY A 249 -31.01 -8.94 -5.00
C GLY A 249 -29.60 -8.40 -4.85
N HIS A 250 -28.68 -9.02 -5.58
CA HIS A 250 -27.29 -8.59 -5.75
C HIS A 250 -26.70 -9.23 -7.00
N TYR A 251 -25.60 -8.66 -7.50
CA TYR A 251 -24.83 -9.22 -8.60
C TYR A 251 -23.35 -9.32 -8.25
N LYS A 252 -22.68 -10.30 -8.85
CA LYS A 252 -21.25 -10.51 -8.77
C LYS A 252 -20.70 -10.91 -10.14
N VAL A 253 -19.51 -10.43 -10.45
CA VAL A 253 -18.74 -10.88 -11.62
C VAL A 253 -17.44 -11.50 -11.14
N TYR A 254 -17.17 -12.72 -11.56
CA TYR A 254 -15.95 -13.45 -11.28
C TYR A 254 -15.13 -13.63 -12.55
N VAL A 255 -13.82 -13.54 -12.40
CA VAL A 255 -12.86 -13.94 -13.45
C VAL A 255 -11.95 -14.99 -12.84
N ASN A 256 -11.85 -16.15 -13.46
CA ASN A 256 -11.05 -17.29 -12.96
C ASN A 256 -11.36 -17.64 -11.49
N ASN A 257 -12.66 -17.62 -11.15
CA ASN A 257 -13.19 -17.87 -9.80
C ASN A 257 -12.80 -16.82 -8.74
N LYS A 258 -12.18 -15.71 -9.13
CA LYS A 258 -11.91 -14.56 -8.24
C LYS A 258 -12.98 -13.50 -8.44
N GLU A 259 -13.60 -13.07 -7.35
CA GLU A 259 -14.62 -12.01 -7.38
C GLU A 259 -13.99 -10.67 -7.77
N LEU A 260 -14.44 -10.11 -8.90
CA LEU A 260 -13.95 -8.84 -9.42
C LEU A 260 -14.94 -7.72 -9.15
N ILE A 261 -16.23 -7.92 -9.45
CA ILE A 261 -17.29 -6.93 -9.24
C ILE A 261 -18.31 -7.51 -8.27
N ALA A 262 -18.84 -6.68 -7.38
CA ALA A 262 -20.01 -7.00 -6.57
C ALA A 262 -20.82 -5.74 -6.31
N GLY A 263 -22.15 -5.86 -6.32
CA GLY A 263 -23.04 -4.76 -5.99
C GLY A 263 -24.46 -5.23 -5.66
N ASP A 264 -25.15 -4.44 -4.85
CA ASP A 264 -26.54 -4.67 -4.44
C ASP A 264 -27.41 -3.42 -4.57
N ARG A 265 -26.82 -2.25 -4.82
CA ARG A 265 -27.52 -0.96 -4.87
C ARG A 265 -27.15 -0.17 -6.12
N PHE A 266 -28.15 0.11 -6.94
CA PHE A 266 -28.14 1.06 -8.05
C PHE A 266 -29.59 1.43 -8.38
N VAL A 267 -29.79 2.41 -9.27
CA VAL A 267 -31.12 2.79 -9.76
C VAL A 267 -31.05 2.72 -11.28
N GLN A 268 -32.00 2.05 -11.92
CA GLN A 268 -32.12 1.88 -13.38
C GLN A 268 -30.97 1.12 -14.05
N SER A 269 -29.72 1.57 -13.89
CA SER A 269 -28.56 0.98 -14.53
C SER A 269 -27.29 1.19 -13.72
N LYS A 270 -26.35 0.24 -13.82
CA LYS A 270 -24.99 0.38 -13.31
C LYS A 270 -24.00 -0.27 -14.25
N THR A 271 -22.97 0.50 -14.62
CA THR A 271 -21.87 0.04 -15.45
C THR A 271 -20.57 -0.07 -14.66
N HIS A 272 -19.83 -1.14 -14.93
CA HIS A 272 -18.49 -1.43 -14.38
C HIS A 272 -17.52 -1.75 -15.51
N HIS A 273 -16.31 -1.21 -15.41
CA HIS A 273 -15.23 -1.50 -16.34
C HIS A 273 -14.25 -2.48 -15.69
N PHE A 274 -13.81 -3.47 -16.44
CA PHE A 274 -12.84 -4.43 -15.94
C PHE A 274 -11.94 -4.99 -17.03
N SER A 275 -10.78 -5.51 -16.62
CA SER A 275 -9.82 -6.14 -17.53
C SER A 275 -9.63 -7.62 -17.19
N ILE A 276 -9.56 -8.44 -18.22
CA ILE A 276 -9.30 -9.88 -18.19
C ILE A 276 -7.91 -10.13 -18.73
N GLY A 277 -7.12 -10.98 -18.07
CA GLY A 277 -5.79 -11.40 -18.57
C GLY A 277 -4.73 -10.31 -18.66
N ALA A 278 -5.07 -9.04 -18.41
CA ALA A 278 -4.13 -7.93 -18.53
C ALA A 278 -2.96 -8.07 -17.54
N ASP A 279 -1.74 -7.95 -18.07
CA ASP A 279 -0.56 -7.67 -17.27
C ASP A 279 -0.65 -6.24 -16.72
N TRP A 280 -1.35 -6.12 -15.59
CA TRP A 280 -1.50 -4.87 -14.87
C TRP A 280 -0.19 -4.36 -14.26
N THR A 281 0.91 -5.11 -14.37
CA THR A 281 2.25 -4.74 -13.89
C THR A 281 3.22 -4.36 -15.01
N SER A 282 2.81 -4.45 -16.28
CA SER A 282 3.69 -4.23 -17.44
C SER A 282 4.21 -2.80 -17.51
N ASP A 283 3.32 -1.83 -17.30
CA ASP A 283 3.62 -0.39 -17.42
C ASP A 283 3.96 0.29 -16.08
N MET A 284 3.99 -0.48 -14.98
CA MET A 284 4.33 0.05 -13.67
C MET A 284 5.82 0.40 -13.59
N THR A 285 6.12 1.61 -13.11
CA THR A 285 7.46 1.99 -12.70
C THR A 285 7.81 1.34 -11.36
N GLU A 286 9.10 1.33 -10.99
CA GLU A 286 9.53 0.90 -9.66
C GLU A 286 8.82 1.65 -8.53
N ARG A 287 8.46 2.92 -8.76
CA ARG A 287 7.68 3.72 -7.79
C ARG A 287 6.22 3.28 -7.70
N ASP A 288 5.60 2.91 -8.82
CA ASP A 288 4.24 2.33 -8.81
C ASP A 288 4.22 1.01 -8.03
N CYS A 289 5.26 0.19 -8.21
CA CYS A 289 5.41 -1.08 -7.51
C CYS A 289 5.67 -0.89 -6.02
N GLU A 290 6.47 0.11 -5.64
CA GLU A 290 6.65 0.52 -4.23
C GLU A 290 5.30 0.89 -3.60
N TRP A 291 4.49 1.71 -4.28
CA TRP A 291 3.13 2.05 -3.85
C TRP A 291 2.20 0.83 -3.77
N ALA A 292 2.31 -0.11 -4.72
CA ALA A 292 1.56 -1.36 -4.70
C ALA A 292 1.83 -2.17 -3.43
N ILE A 293 3.12 -2.29 -3.07
CA ILE A 293 3.52 -3.02 -1.86
C ILE A 293 2.98 -2.31 -0.63
N ALA A 294 3.15 -0.99 -0.56
CA ALA A 294 2.66 -0.19 0.55
C ALA A 294 1.15 -0.38 0.79
N HIS A 295 0.34 -0.39 -0.27
CA HIS A 295 -1.11 -0.65 -0.19
C HIS A 295 -1.43 -2.09 0.22
N HIS A 296 -0.76 -3.08 -0.38
CA HIS A 296 -1.05 -4.49 -0.13
C HIS A 296 -0.72 -4.93 1.29
N VAL A 297 0.39 -4.44 1.87
CA VAL A 297 0.78 -4.72 3.25
C VAL A 297 -0.32 -4.29 4.21
N ARG A 298 -0.81 -3.05 4.05
CA ARG A 298 -1.86 -2.45 4.89
C ARG A 298 -3.20 -3.12 4.70
N ARG A 299 -3.64 -3.32 3.46
CA ARG A 299 -4.91 -4.02 3.18
C ARG A 299 -4.91 -5.44 3.73
N LYS A 300 -3.82 -6.19 3.56
CA LYS A 300 -3.73 -7.56 4.06
C LYS A 300 -3.81 -7.61 5.58
N ARG A 301 -3.15 -6.68 6.27
CA ARG A 301 -3.29 -6.52 7.73
C ARG A 301 -4.72 -6.16 8.10
N ASN A 302 -5.24 -5.05 7.55
CA ASN A 302 -6.54 -4.50 7.90
C ASN A 302 -7.67 -5.50 7.66
N HIS A 303 -7.67 -6.19 6.52
CA HIS A 303 -8.68 -7.21 6.22
C HIS A 303 -8.63 -8.34 7.26
N LYS A 304 -7.43 -8.84 7.57
CA LYS A 304 -7.24 -9.91 8.57
C LYS A 304 -7.71 -9.47 9.96
N GLU A 305 -7.34 -8.28 10.41
CA GLU A 305 -7.75 -7.72 11.71
C GLU A 305 -9.27 -7.57 11.81
N ASN A 306 -9.94 -7.31 10.68
CA ASN A 306 -11.40 -7.17 10.59
C ASN A 306 -12.13 -8.47 10.15
N GLY A 307 -11.48 -9.63 10.23
CA GLY A 307 -12.10 -10.92 9.91
C GLY A 307 -12.53 -11.08 8.45
N LYS A 308 -11.90 -10.35 7.54
CA LYS A 308 -12.13 -10.40 6.09
C LYS A 308 -11.02 -11.15 5.37
N GLU A 309 -11.37 -11.78 4.26
CA GLU A 309 -10.37 -12.32 3.34
C GLU A 309 -9.57 -11.20 2.69
N TYR A 310 -8.29 -11.43 2.43
CA TYR A 310 -7.49 -10.44 1.74
C TYR A 310 -7.96 -10.29 0.28
N ARG A 311 -8.18 -9.03 -0.16
CA ARG A 311 -8.48 -8.70 -1.55
C ARG A 311 -7.43 -7.76 -2.08
N SER A 312 -6.67 -8.25 -3.06
CA SER A 312 -5.63 -7.49 -3.75
C SER A 312 -6.24 -6.39 -4.62
N LEU A 313 -5.47 -5.33 -4.79
CA LEU A 313 -5.68 -4.29 -5.79
C LEU A 313 -4.86 -4.62 -7.05
N LYS A 314 -5.28 -4.13 -8.20
CA LYS A 314 -4.51 -4.12 -9.44
C LYS A 314 -4.20 -2.68 -9.82
N TRP A 315 -3.01 -2.42 -10.33
CA TRP A 315 -2.69 -1.09 -10.84
C TRP A 315 -3.55 -0.77 -12.07
N SER A 316 -3.93 0.50 -12.23
CA SER A 316 -4.76 0.97 -13.34
C SER A 316 -4.17 2.21 -13.99
N GLU A 317 -3.83 2.10 -15.26
CA GLU A 317 -3.30 3.20 -16.08
C GLU A 317 -4.26 4.39 -16.16
N ASP A 318 -5.57 4.13 -16.26
CA ASP A 318 -6.59 5.17 -16.34
C ASP A 318 -6.66 5.98 -15.03
N ILE A 319 -6.55 5.31 -13.88
CA ILE A 319 -6.49 5.97 -12.56
C ILE A 319 -5.17 6.72 -12.41
N TYR A 320 -4.04 6.16 -12.88
CA TYR A 320 -2.74 6.81 -12.85
C TYR A 320 -2.75 8.14 -13.60
N HIS A 321 -3.29 8.15 -14.82
CA HIS A 321 -3.38 9.38 -15.61
C HIS A 321 -4.31 10.42 -14.96
N GLY A 322 -5.43 9.99 -14.38
CA GLY A 322 -6.31 10.87 -13.60
C GLY A 322 -5.59 11.51 -12.42
N ALA A 323 -5.01 10.68 -11.54
CA ALA A 323 -4.28 11.11 -10.36
C ALA A 323 -3.11 12.05 -10.71
N LYS A 324 -2.32 11.71 -11.73
CA LYS A 324 -1.21 12.54 -12.22
C LYS A 324 -1.68 13.91 -12.72
N ASN A 325 -2.79 13.95 -13.45
CA ASN A 325 -3.35 15.21 -13.95
C ASN A 325 -3.83 16.11 -12.80
N TRP A 326 -4.49 15.53 -11.80
CA TRP A 326 -4.93 16.27 -10.62
C TRP A 326 -3.75 16.74 -9.75
N ALA A 327 -2.77 15.87 -9.50
CA ALA A 327 -1.55 16.23 -8.78
C ALA A 327 -0.80 17.41 -9.43
N ASN A 328 -0.75 17.45 -10.77
CA ASN A 328 -0.17 18.59 -11.49
C ASN A 328 -0.99 19.87 -11.34
N ARG A 329 -2.34 19.79 -11.29
CA ARG A 329 -3.20 20.96 -11.04
C ARG A 329 -3.02 21.51 -9.62
N LEU A 330 -2.81 20.64 -8.64
CA LEU A 330 -2.56 21.04 -7.24
C LEU A 330 -1.25 21.83 -7.06
N LEU A 331 -0.36 21.85 -8.06
CA LEU A 331 0.82 22.72 -8.04
C LEU A 331 0.45 24.21 -8.15
N ASP A 332 -0.70 24.54 -8.72
CA ASP A 332 -1.17 25.94 -8.84
C ASP A 332 -1.55 26.54 -7.47
N SER A 333 -1.86 25.69 -6.48
CA SER A 333 -2.21 26.05 -5.10
C SER A 333 -1.20 25.49 -4.08
N CYS A 334 0.07 25.38 -4.47
CA CYS A 334 1.12 24.81 -3.62
C CYS A 334 1.30 25.58 -2.29
N GLU A 335 1.05 26.88 -2.27
CA GLU A 335 1.17 27.72 -1.07
C GLU A 335 -0.07 27.70 -0.15
N ASP A 336 -1.19 27.11 -0.60
CA ASP A 336 -2.39 27.04 0.21
C ASP A 336 -2.22 26.02 1.35
N GLY A 337 -2.76 26.32 2.53
CA GLY A 337 -2.64 25.42 3.69
C GLY A 337 -3.37 24.07 3.55
N GLY A 338 -4.28 23.95 2.58
CA GLY A 338 -5.06 22.74 2.31
C GLY A 338 -4.64 22.01 1.03
N ILE A 339 -5.33 20.90 0.76
CA ILE A 339 -5.28 20.19 -0.52
C ILE A 339 -6.72 19.92 -0.96
N GLU A 340 -7.06 20.29 -2.19
CA GLU A 340 -8.40 20.06 -2.72
C GLU A 340 -8.52 18.67 -3.34
N HIS A 341 -9.64 17.99 -3.04
CA HIS A 341 -10.01 16.74 -3.68
C HIS A 341 -10.57 16.95 -5.08
N GLU A 342 -10.27 16.05 -6.01
CA GLU A 342 -10.84 16.08 -7.35
C GLU A 342 -12.35 15.79 -7.31
N LYS A 343 -13.16 16.67 -7.92
CA LYS A 343 -14.62 16.55 -7.87
C LYS A 343 -15.14 15.67 -9.01
N GLY A 344 -16.09 14.78 -8.68
CA GLY A 344 -16.89 14.07 -9.68
C GLY A 344 -16.19 12.91 -10.39
N THR A 345 -15.07 12.42 -9.85
CA THR A 345 -14.31 11.31 -10.45
C THR A 345 -14.97 9.94 -10.26
N GLY A 346 -15.80 9.80 -9.22
CA GLY A 346 -16.36 8.50 -8.82
C GLY A 346 -15.32 7.55 -8.19
N TYR A 347 -14.07 8.00 -8.03
CA TYR A 347 -13.00 7.28 -7.34
C TYR A 347 -12.84 7.78 -5.91
N SER A 348 -12.31 6.90 -5.05
CA SER A 348 -11.79 7.31 -3.75
C SER A 348 -10.38 7.88 -3.94
N GLU A 349 -10.04 8.93 -3.19
CA GLU A 349 -8.79 9.66 -3.36
C GLU A 349 -8.14 9.92 -2.00
N ASN A 350 -6.84 9.62 -1.89
CA ASN A 350 -6.00 10.02 -0.77
C ASN A 350 -4.94 11.00 -1.27
N LEU A 351 -4.73 12.09 -0.54
CA LEU A 351 -3.81 13.15 -0.92
C LEU A 351 -2.75 13.38 0.16
N ALA A 352 -1.50 13.49 -0.27
CA ALA A 352 -0.41 13.92 0.60
C ALA A 352 0.30 15.09 -0.05
N LYS A 353 0.47 16.16 0.73
CA LYS A 353 1.26 17.34 0.37
C LYS A 353 2.39 17.50 1.36
N ASN A 354 3.53 17.93 0.85
CA ASN A 354 4.62 18.44 1.64
C ASN A 354 5.09 19.76 1.03
N HIS A 355 5.58 20.68 1.86
CA HIS A 355 6.12 21.96 1.42
C HIS A 355 7.57 22.06 1.87
N GLY A 356 8.48 22.27 0.93
CA GLY A 356 9.91 22.25 1.21
C GLY A 356 10.76 22.71 0.04
N SER A 357 11.97 23.18 0.33
CA SER A 357 12.93 23.55 -0.71
C SER A 357 13.59 22.31 -1.32
N LYS A 358 13.93 22.39 -2.62
CA LYS A 358 14.66 21.32 -3.31
C LYS A 358 15.95 21.00 -2.56
N GLY A 359 16.17 19.72 -2.25
CA GLY A 359 17.36 19.25 -1.55
C GLY A 359 17.24 19.22 -0.02
N THR A 360 16.11 19.63 0.55
CA THR A 360 15.80 19.38 1.96
C THR A 360 15.02 18.07 2.12
N ALA A 361 14.94 17.53 3.34
CA ALA A 361 14.08 16.39 3.65
C ALA A 361 12.63 16.61 3.16
N MET A 362 12.07 17.81 3.35
CA MET A 362 10.69 18.12 2.97
C MET A 362 10.47 18.27 1.47
N GLY A 363 11.51 18.65 0.71
CA GLY A 363 11.47 18.71 -0.75
C GLY A 363 11.92 17.42 -1.45
N SER A 364 12.18 16.34 -0.70
CA SER A 364 12.62 15.05 -1.22
C SER A 364 11.44 14.11 -1.49
N MET A 365 11.65 13.13 -2.38
CA MET A 365 10.67 12.08 -2.61
C MET A 365 10.58 11.17 -1.39
N ILE A 366 9.47 11.24 -0.67
CA ILE A 366 9.23 10.42 0.53
C ILE A 366 8.87 8.99 0.11
N ALA A 367 9.37 7.99 0.83
CA ALA A 367 9.02 6.58 0.62
C ALA A 367 7.50 6.38 0.62
N ALA A 368 6.99 5.57 -0.32
CA ALA A 368 5.55 5.32 -0.46
C ALA A 368 4.96 4.73 0.83
N ASP A 369 5.76 3.90 1.51
CA ASP A 369 5.38 3.28 2.76
C ASP A 369 5.12 4.31 3.88
N ASN A 370 5.96 5.35 4.01
CA ASN A 370 5.77 6.39 5.02
C ASN A 370 4.48 7.18 4.79
N ILE A 371 4.14 7.45 3.52
CA ILE A 371 2.91 8.15 3.18
C ILE A 371 1.69 7.24 3.42
N ALA A 372 1.75 5.98 2.96
CA ALA A 372 0.68 5.02 3.19
C ALA A 372 0.47 4.71 4.68
N TRP A 373 1.53 4.76 5.50
CA TRP A 373 1.45 4.63 6.96
C TRP A 373 0.62 5.74 7.58
N ARG A 374 0.85 6.99 7.14
CA ARG A 374 0.05 8.14 7.57
C ARG A 374 -1.42 7.98 7.21
N PHE A 375 -1.70 7.45 6.02
CA PHE A 375 -3.08 7.23 5.59
C PHE A 375 -3.77 6.09 6.34
N SER A 376 -3.07 5.04 6.76
CA SER A 376 -3.73 3.88 7.37
C SER A 376 -3.47 3.78 8.87
N GLU A 377 -2.27 3.39 9.28
CA GLU A 377 -1.92 3.09 10.67
C GLU A 377 -2.06 4.28 11.62
N ARG A 378 -1.68 5.47 11.16
CA ARG A 378 -1.78 6.68 11.98
C ARG A 378 -3.24 7.04 12.25
N GLU A 379 -4.09 6.88 11.25
CA GLU A 379 -5.53 7.14 11.33
C GLU A 379 -6.32 6.02 12.03
N GLN A 380 -5.67 4.89 12.33
CA GLN A 380 -6.20 3.82 13.18
C GLN A 380 -5.82 3.99 14.66
N GLN A 381 -5.05 5.02 15.03
CA GLN A 381 -4.75 5.28 16.44
C GLN A 381 -6.03 5.72 17.18
N PRO A 382 -6.16 5.43 18.48
CA PRO A 382 -7.38 5.72 19.25
C PRO A 382 -7.87 7.17 19.15
N GLU A 383 -6.96 8.13 18.98
CA GLU A 383 -7.26 9.55 18.82
C GLU A 383 -7.80 9.95 17.43
N MET A 384 -7.66 9.10 16.42
CA MET A 384 -8.09 9.36 15.04
C MET A 384 -9.05 8.30 14.47
N ASP A 385 -9.28 7.18 15.16
CA ASP A 385 -10.12 6.07 14.69
C ASP A 385 -11.63 6.35 14.78
N GLU A 386 -12.03 7.49 14.23
CA GLU A 386 -13.42 7.87 14.03
C GLU A 386 -13.59 8.60 12.69
N TRP A 387 -14.72 8.38 12.03
CA TRP A 387 -15.05 9.12 10.83
C TRP A 387 -15.45 10.57 11.19
N PRO A 388 -14.97 11.61 10.48
CA PRO A 388 -14.17 11.58 9.24
C PRO A 388 -12.65 11.69 9.45
N LEU A 389 -12.14 11.62 10.68
CA LEU A 389 -10.71 11.74 10.96
C LEU A 389 -9.88 10.61 10.33
N ASN A 390 -10.47 9.42 10.19
CA ASN A 390 -9.84 8.26 9.54
C ASN A 390 -10.20 8.08 8.05
N ALA A 391 -10.55 9.17 7.36
CA ALA A 391 -11.03 9.08 5.98
C ALA A 391 -10.01 8.43 5.03
N HIS A 392 -8.71 8.74 5.16
CA HIS A 392 -7.69 8.12 4.30
C HIS A 392 -7.53 6.63 4.61
N HIS A 393 -7.70 6.25 5.88
CA HIS A 393 -7.65 4.86 6.31
C HIS A 393 -8.77 4.05 5.67
N THR A 394 -10.00 4.58 5.72
CA THR A 394 -11.17 3.92 5.13
C THR A 394 -11.04 3.80 3.62
N ALA A 395 -10.50 4.82 2.93
CA ALA A 395 -10.23 4.83 1.50
C ALA A 395 -9.20 3.76 1.08
N LEU A 396 -8.02 3.76 1.71
CA LEU A 396 -6.93 2.83 1.41
C LEU A 396 -7.36 1.38 1.62
N ASN A 397 -8.12 1.13 2.70
CA ASN A 397 -8.55 -0.20 3.11
C ASN A 397 -9.97 -0.56 2.67
N TRP A 398 -10.58 0.21 1.77
CA TRP A 398 -11.96 -0.01 1.34
C TRP A 398 -12.12 -1.38 0.68
N TYR A 399 -12.83 -2.30 1.34
CA TYR A 399 -12.91 -3.70 0.92
C TYR A 399 -13.41 -3.90 -0.54
N PRO A 400 -14.39 -3.12 -1.04
CA PRO A 400 -14.82 -3.16 -2.44
C PRO A 400 -13.78 -2.71 -3.47
N SER A 401 -12.75 -1.95 -3.10
CA SER A 401 -11.75 -1.48 -4.07
C SER A 401 -11.01 -2.64 -4.73
N ARG A 402 -10.78 -2.50 -6.04
CA ARG A 402 -10.08 -3.50 -6.89
C ARG A 402 -8.91 -2.91 -7.66
N TYR A 403 -8.90 -1.60 -7.83
CA TYR A 403 -7.90 -0.89 -8.60
C TYR A 403 -7.34 0.28 -7.80
N PHE A 404 -6.10 0.64 -8.08
CA PHE A 404 -5.43 1.80 -7.51
C PHE A 404 -4.37 2.31 -8.50
N ALA A 405 -3.93 3.54 -8.30
CA ALA A 405 -2.69 4.11 -8.84
C ALA A 405 -2.34 5.36 -8.02
N CYS A 406 -1.11 5.84 -8.11
CA CYS A 406 -0.61 6.96 -7.32
C CYS A 406 0.21 7.94 -8.17
#